data_AF-A0A923Y829-F1
#
_entry.id   AF-A0A923Y829-F1
#
_cell.length_a   1.000
_cell.length_b   1.000
_cell.length_c   1.000
_cell.angle_alpha   90.00
_cell.angle_beta   90.00
_cell.angle_gamma   90.00
#
_symmetry.space_group_name_H-M   'P 1'
#
loop_
_entity.id
_entity.type
_entity.pdbx_description
1 polymer ?
#
loop_
_entity_poly.entity_id
_entity_poly.type
_entity_poly.pdbx_seq_one_letter_code
_entity_poly.pdbx_strand_id
1 'polypeptide(L)' 'MRYLTDRKRAMGRGAAHSGTEHHWSMQMSSVALAFLVPVWLYIFGHALGGTRDQVLATFARPFPAILTGLVLVVG' A
#
# COMPACT_ATOMS: atom_id res chain seq x y z
N MET A 1 -10.27 12.72 -43.90
CA MET A 1 -8.99 12.49 -43.20
C MET A 1 -9.28 12.19 -41.74
N ARG A 2 -8.66 11.16 -41.14
CA ARG A 2 -8.88 10.82 -39.73
C ARG A 2 -7.86 11.56 -38.87
N TYR A 3 -8.28 12.66 -38.25
CA TYR A 3 -7.43 13.43 -37.35
C TYR A 3 -7.23 12.66 -36.04
N LEU A 4 -5.98 12.27 -35.78
CA LEU A 4 -5.55 11.65 -34.53
C LEU A 4 -4.44 12.49 -33.92
N THR A 5 -4.58 12.81 -32.64
CA THR A 5 -3.53 13.48 -31.86
C THR A 5 -2.30 12.61 -31.77
N ASP A 6 -1.13 13.23 -31.64
CA ASP A 6 0.15 12.52 -31.65
C ASP A 6 0.26 11.52 -30.48
N ARG A 7 -0.30 11.88 -29.31
CA ARG A 7 -0.43 10.95 -28.16
C ARG A 7 -1.17 9.67 -28.55
N LYS A 8 -2.32 9.77 -29.24
CA LYS A 8 -3.12 8.60 -29.64
C LYS A 8 -2.40 7.74 -30.71
N ARG A 9 -1.48 8.33 -31.46
CA ARG A 9 -0.63 7.62 -32.42
C ARG A 9 0.54 6.88 -31.75
N ALA A 10 1.07 7.42 -30.65
CA ALA A 10 2.22 6.87 -29.94
C ALA A 10 1.86 5.84 -28.85
N MET A 11 0.68 5.95 -28.21
CA MET A 11 0.26 4.99 -27.18
C MET A 11 0.26 3.55 -27.69
N GLY A 12 0.90 2.63 -26.94
CA GLY A 12 0.96 1.20 -27.25
C GLY A 12 1.89 0.80 -28.40
N ARG A 13 2.62 1.76 -29.00
CA ARG A 13 3.55 1.51 -30.12
C ARG A 13 5.04 1.45 -29.73
N GLY A 14 5.35 1.55 -28.43
CA GLY A 14 6.71 1.28 -27.92
C GLY A 14 7.03 -0.22 -27.96
N ALA A 15 8.31 -0.60 -27.92
CA ALA A 15 8.77 -1.99 -28.03
C ALA A 15 8.16 -2.95 -26.98
N ALA A 16 7.79 -2.44 -25.81
CA ALA A 16 7.14 -3.20 -24.75
C ALA A 16 5.61 -3.29 -24.89
N HIS A 17 5.00 -2.52 -25.80
CA HIS A 17 3.55 -2.38 -26.03
C HIS A 17 2.69 -1.96 -24.82
N SER A 18 3.23 -1.93 -23.60
CA SER A 18 2.60 -1.49 -22.36
C SER A 18 3.46 -0.45 -21.62
N GLY A 19 2.84 0.28 -20.70
CA GLY A 19 3.54 1.23 -19.82
C GLY A 19 4.17 0.54 -18.61
N THR A 20 4.90 1.31 -17.80
CA THR A 20 5.53 0.87 -16.54
C THR A 20 4.52 0.70 -15.40
N GLU A 21 3.25 0.42 -15.68
CA GLU A 21 2.17 0.38 -14.66
C GLU A 21 2.48 -0.61 -13.54
N HIS A 22 2.99 -1.80 -13.88
CA HIS A 22 3.40 -2.78 -12.88
C HIS A 22 4.57 -2.26 -12.01
N HIS A 23 5.60 -1.67 -12.64
CA HIS A 23 6.71 -1.06 -11.90
C HIS A 23 6.26 0.10 -11.01
N TRP A 24 5.30 0.90 -11.47
CA TRP A 24 4.70 1.98 -10.70
C TRP A 24 3.89 1.45 -9.51
N SER A 25 3.13 0.36 -9.68
CA SER A 25 2.43 -0.31 -8.57
C SER A 25 3.40 -0.82 -7.50
N MET A 26 4.53 -1.41 -7.90
CA MET A 26 5.58 -1.86 -6.97
C MET A 26 6.18 -0.70 -6.18
N GLN A 27 6.48 0.44 -6.84
CA GLN A 27 6.96 1.66 -6.18
C GLN A 27 5.96 2.20 -5.16
N MET A 28 4.68 2.32 -5.53
CA MET A 28 3.64 2.82 -4.63
C MET A 28 3.46 1.93 -3.40
N SER A 29 3.38 0.60 -3.59
CA SER A 29 3.24 -0.33 -2.46
C SER A 29 4.48 -0.35 -1.56
N SER A 30 5.68 -0.25 -2.13
CA SER A 30 6.94 -0.16 -1.37
C SER A 30 6.96 1.08 -0.47
N VAL A 31 6.61 2.25 -1.02
CA VAL A 31 6.53 3.50 -0.26
C VAL A 31 5.46 3.39 0.82
N ALA A 32 4.28 2.83 0.53
CA ALA A 32 3.23 2.62 1.53
C ALA A 32 3.71 1.73 2.70
N LEU A 33 4.37 0.61 2.39
CA LEU A 33 4.91 -0.32 3.40
C LEU A 33 5.98 0.32 4.27
N ALA A 34 6.84 1.17 3.70
CA ALA A 34 7.88 1.88 4.43
C ALA A 34 7.32 2.75 5.58
N PHE A 35 6.09 3.26 5.45
CA PHE A 35 5.42 4.00 6.51
C PHE A 35 4.51 3.11 7.38
N LEU A 36 3.77 2.18 6.77
CA LEU A 36 2.83 1.30 7.48
C LEU A 36 3.55 0.44 8.53
N VAL A 37 4.66 -0.19 8.16
CA VAL A 37 5.34 -1.18 9.02
C VAL A 37 5.91 -0.54 10.29
N PRO A 38 6.66 0.58 10.27
CA PRO A 38 7.18 1.19 11.49
C PRO A 38 6.07 1.68 12.44
N VAL A 39 5.00 2.28 11.89
CA VAL A 39 3.85 2.74 12.70
C VAL A 39 3.15 1.55 13.36
N TRP A 40 2.96 0.47 12.61
CA TRP A 40 2.34 -0.74 13.15
C TRP A 40 3.22 -1.40 14.22
N LEU A 41 4.53 -1.51 13.99
CA LEU A 41 5.47 -2.06 14.97
C LEU A 41 5.48 -1.25 16.27
N TYR A 42 5.38 0.08 16.20
CA TYR A 42 5.28 0.92 17.39
C TYR A 42 4.03 0.59 18.23
N ILE A 43 2.87 0.48 17.58
CA ILE A 43 1.59 0.18 18.25
C ILE A 43 1.58 -1.25 18.79
N PHE A 44 1.97 -2.21 17.95
CA PHE A 44 2.07 -3.61 18.34
C PHE A 44 3.06 -3.79 19.49
N GLY A 45 4.23 -3.15 19.42
CA GLY A 45 5.25 -3.18 20.45
C GLY A 45 4.77 -2.61 21.79
N HIS A 46 3.91 -1.58 21.80
CA HIS A 46 3.31 -1.06 23.03
C HIS A 46 2.26 -2.00 23.62
N ALA A 47 1.55 -2.77 22.79
CA ALA A 47 0.60 -3.77 23.25
C ALA A 47 1.28 -5.08 23.70
N LEU A 48 2.50 -5.34 23.20
CA LEU A 48 3.25 -6.57 23.47
C LEU A 48 3.62 -6.67 24.96
N GLY A 49 3.31 -7.81 25.57
CA GLY A 49 3.52 -8.04 27.00
C GLY A 49 2.42 -7.50 27.92
N GLY A 50 1.40 -6.83 27.37
CA GLY A 50 0.20 -6.42 28.11
C GLY A 50 -0.73 -7.59 28.44
N THR A 51 -1.71 -7.35 29.32
CA THR A 51 -2.78 -8.32 29.60
C THR A 51 -3.74 -8.45 28.42
N ARG A 52 -4.51 -9.54 28.36
CA ARG A 52 -5.51 -9.75 27.29
C ARG A 52 -6.43 -8.55 27.11
N ASP A 53 -6.87 -7.95 28.21
CA ASP A 53 -7.78 -6.80 28.19
C ASP A 53 -7.10 -5.53 27.64
N GLN A 54 -5.81 -5.33 27.93
CA GLN A 54 -5.05 -4.19 27.39
C GLN A 54 -4.82 -4.32 25.88
N VAL A 55 -4.50 -5.53 25.41
CA VAL A 55 -4.34 -5.82 23.98
C VAL A 55 -5.68 -5.61 23.26
N LEU A 56 -6.77 -6.16 23.80
CA LEU A 56 -8.11 -5.95 23.25
C LEU A 56 -8.49 -4.48 23.22
N ALA A 57 -8.23 -3.71 24.28
CA ALA A 57 -8.50 -2.28 24.31
C ALA A 57 -7.71 -1.49 23.25
N THR A 58 -6.50 -1.95 22.89
CA THR A 58 -5.68 -1.32 21.86
C THR A 58 -6.22 -1.62 20.46
N PHE A 59 -6.49 -2.89 20.16
CA PHE A 59 -6.93 -3.33 18.82
C PHE A 59 -8.43 -3.16 18.57
N ALA A 60 -9.25 -2.92 19.59
CA ALA A 60 -10.65 -2.53 19.41
C ALA A 60 -10.81 -1.11 18.84
N ARG A 61 -9.75 -0.30 18.88
CA ARG A 61 -9.76 1.04 18.29
C ARG A 61 -9.72 0.93 16.75
N PRO A 62 -10.45 1.78 16.03
CA PRO A 62 -10.57 1.68 14.57
C PRO A 62 -9.24 1.86 13.86
N PHE A 63 -8.38 2.77 14.32
CA PHE A 63 -7.10 3.03 13.66
C PHE A 63 -6.12 1.83 13.74
N PRO A 64 -5.78 1.27 14.92
CA PRO A 64 -4.96 0.05 15.00
C PRO A 64 -5.56 -1.14 14.25
N ALA A 65 -6.88 -1.30 14.25
CA ALA A 65 -7.57 -2.38 13.54
C ALA A 65 -7.38 -2.27 12.02
N ILE A 66 -7.66 -1.09 11.44
CA ILE A 66 -7.48 -0.81 10.01
C ILE A 66 -6.00 -0.95 9.63
N LEU A 67 -5.10 -0.37 10.44
CA LEU A 67 -3.67 -0.43 10.19
C LEU A 67 -3.17 -1.88 10.13
N THR A 68 -3.61 -2.72 11.07
CA THR A 68 -3.26 -4.15 11.08
C THR A 68 -3.82 -4.88 9.86
N GLY A 69 -5.06 -4.58 9.46
CA GLY A 69 -5.66 -5.12 8.24
C GLY A 69 -4.87 -4.73 6.98
N LEU A 70 -4.44 -3.47 6.87
CA LEU A 70 -3.63 -2.99 5.75
C LEU A 70 -2.27 -3.68 5.69
N VAL A 71 -1.60 -3.86 6.84
CA VAL A 71 -0.32 -4.57 6.89
C VAL A 71 -0.46 -6.03 6.42
N LEU A 72 -1.54 -6.72 6.75
CA LEU A 72 -1.78 -8.10 6.34
C LEU A 72 -2.18 -8.26 4.86
N VAL A 73 -2.78 -7.24 4.25
CA VAL A 73 -3.26 -7.29 2.85
C VAL A 73 -2.20 -6.76 1.88
N VAL A 74 -1.44 -5.75 2.28
CA VAL A 74 -0.46 -5.06 1.43
C VAL A 74 0.95 -5.65 1.60
N GLY A 75 1.29 -6.11 2.80
CA GLY A 75 2.58 -6.74 3.12
C GLY A 75 2.60 -8.23 2.77
#